data_AF-A0A0M0JSN2-F1
#
_entry.id   AF-A0A0M0JSN2-F1
#
_cell.length_a   1.000
_cell.length_b   1.000
_cell.length_c   1.000
_cell.angle_alpha   90.00
_cell.angle_beta   90.00
_cell.angle_gamma   90.00
#
_symmetry.space_group_name_H-M   'P 1'
#
loop_
_entity.id
_entity.type
_entity.pdbx_description
1 polymer ?
#
loop_
_entity_poly.entity_id
_entity_poly.type
_entity_poly.pdbx_seq_one_letter_code
_entity_poly.pdbx_strand_id
1 'polypeptide(L)'
;MRALWLLAPLTAPLAAARSPLDGQRIELRHVDPCVRLLNATGTIGCATRSSGSLAPLHVLRSDADLAALLRAPPEGGMAVALAAPLFHLTTLRSLATTLGAKLDGVLVLDARAMPAQVPSPDLAVPLGTETQPRHPWNAAGTGFSHERFPFAIVLLGLVESAAVLMHGVHAGTSVGSGNRPLVELRYPMSARGDAPSCLASETCLPLGGQSVWGSLEPRTAPDTELLRLGKPAVALTASLDATGFFHETAPGANAAVASLVAVLAAVDAIVSDPALASQLGSLPNTALFFLFTGEAWGELGSRRLLTDAPFKRDLRFLELRERRLTTLVHVGPIGAREAGEELFIHTSAAATNGATNGAAEALRAAASAAPVLSAPSLQVRDATGARGLPPGAARSFVDPKLQLPNSALPSVATLADFEDAYHGGGRYGSHFDTIDGLNVSLVCAAATVAGPGIERDPSTGRWRVTDPDEPLWTESNWPNEMYAFLYPHGAPSTVEGLALLGVGALGALLTYVATHVSRYQYKNAYKRL
;
A
#
# COMPACT_ATOMS: atom_id res chain seq x y z
N MET A 1 -41.88 20.12 -59.92
CA MET A 1 -40.84 20.64 -58.99
C MET A 1 -41.50 21.35 -57.82
N ARG A 2 -41.70 20.65 -56.69
CA ARG A 2 -42.04 21.27 -55.40
C ARG A 2 -41.37 20.45 -54.30
N ALA A 3 -40.51 21.11 -53.55
CA ALA A 3 -39.64 20.56 -52.52
C ALA A 3 -40.45 20.14 -51.28
N LEU A 4 -40.12 18.97 -50.77
CA LEU A 4 -40.62 18.40 -49.52
C LEU A 4 -39.84 19.05 -48.36
N TRP A 5 -40.55 19.74 -47.46
CA TRP A 5 -39.98 20.24 -46.21
C TRP A 5 -39.98 19.13 -45.16
N LEU A 6 -38.79 18.80 -44.64
CA LEU A 6 -38.58 17.95 -43.47
C LEU A 6 -38.83 18.77 -42.20
N LEU A 7 -39.82 18.36 -41.41
CA LEU A 7 -40.03 18.82 -40.03
C LEU A 7 -39.19 17.93 -39.10
N ALA A 8 -38.13 18.48 -38.52
CA ALA A 8 -37.40 17.86 -37.41
C ALA A 8 -38.05 18.27 -36.07
N PRO A 9 -38.27 17.34 -35.11
CA PRO A 9 -38.79 17.70 -33.80
C PRO A 9 -37.66 18.31 -32.95
N LEU A 10 -37.88 19.52 -32.46
CA LEU A 10 -37.08 20.17 -31.43
C LEU A 10 -37.35 19.48 -30.08
N THR A 11 -36.58 18.44 -29.76
CA THR A 11 -36.41 18.00 -28.37
C THR A 11 -35.27 18.80 -27.76
N ALA A 12 -35.59 19.88 -27.05
CA ALA A 12 -34.62 20.54 -26.18
C ALA A 12 -34.22 19.55 -25.07
N PRO A 13 -32.92 19.33 -24.81
CA PRO A 13 -32.51 18.53 -23.66
C PRO A 13 -32.93 19.29 -22.41
N LEU A 14 -33.57 18.60 -21.45
CA LEU A 14 -33.69 19.11 -20.09
C LEU A 14 -32.26 19.31 -19.56
N ALA A 15 -31.77 20.55 -19.63
CA ALA A 15 -30.57 20.94 -18.90
C ALA A 15 -30.88 20.75 -17.42
N ALA A 16 -30.20 19.80 -16.78
CA ALA A 16 -30.17 19.70 -15.33
C ALA A 16 -29.88 21.10 -14.78
N ALA A 17 -30.74 21.58 -13.87
CA ALA A 17 -30.59 22.89 -13.25
C ALA A 17 -29.19 22.97 -12.62
N ARG A 18 -28.30 23.77 -13.22
CA ARG A 18 -26.97 24.03 -12.67
C ARG A 18 -27.15 24.69 -11.32
N SER A 19 -26.46 24.16 -10.31
CA SER A 19 -26.40 24.77 -8.99
C SER A 19 -25.76 26.16 -9.13
N PRO A 20 -26.21 27.18 -8.37
CA PRO A 20 -25.57 28.50 -8.33
C PRO A 20 -24.05 28.45 -8.03
N LEU A 21 -23.55 27.32 -7.52
CA LEU A 21 -22.16 27.10 -7.13
C LEU A 21 -21.26 26.53 -8.26
N ASP A 22 -21.82 26.15 -9.41
CA ASP A 22 -21.06 25.47 -10.48
C ASP A 22 -19.94 26.33 -11.11
N GLY A 23 -19.98 27.66 -10.93
CA GLY A 23 -18.93 28.58 -11.38
C GLY A 23 -17.81 28.88 -10.37
N GLN A 24 -17.90 28.35 -9.14
CA GLN A 24 -16.95 28.61 -8.03
C GLN A 24 -16.46 27.30 -7.39
N ARG A 25 -16.26 26.24 -8.19
CA ARG A 25 -15.81 24.93 -7.70
C ARG A 25 -14.37 24.64 -8.12
N ILE A 26 -13.52 24.31 -7.16
CA ILE A 26 -12.18 23.78 -7.32
C ILE A 26 -12.29 22.26 -7.17
N GLU A 27 -11.96 21.49 -8.19
CA GLU A 27 -11.86 20.03 -8.03
C GLU A 27 -10.60 19.67 -7.22
N LEU A 28 -10.77 18.94 -6.12
CA LEU A 28 -9.70 18.24 -5.40
C LEU A 28 -9.43 16.93 -6.15
N ARG A 29 -8.32 16.88 -6.91
CA ARG A 29 -8.04 15.77 -7.85
C ARG A 29 -7.29 14.62 -7.19
N HIS A 30 -6.38 14.93 -6.26
CA HIS A 30 -5.59 13.92 -5.55
C HIS A 30 -6.18 13.73 -4.16
N VAL A 31 -7.14 12.81 -4.07
CA VAL A 31 -7.87 12.50 -2.84
C VAL A 31 -8.03 11.00 -2.70
N ASP A 32 -7.48 10.44 -1.63
CA ASP A 32 -7.53 9.01 -1.37
C ASP A 32 -8.58 8.72 -0.29
N PRO A 33 -9.69 8.03 -0.62
CA PRO A 33 -10.76 7.82 0.33
C PRO A 33 -10.52 6.62 1.25
N CYS A 34 -11.03 6.74 2.47
CA CYS A 34 -11.37 5.58 3.28
C CYS A 34 -12.61 4.89 2.68
N VAL A 35 -12.52 3.59 2.45
CA VAL A 35 -13.58 2.80 1.81
C VAL A 35 -14.27 1.87 2.80
N ARG A 36 -15.48 1.41 2.47
CA ARG A 36 -16.19 0.41 3.28
C ARG A 36 -15.75 -0.99 2.89
N LEU A 37 -15.33 -1.76 3.89
CA LEU A 37 -15.06 -3.20 3.76
C LEU A 37 -16.01 -4.00 4.65
N LEU A 38 -16.26 -5.25 4.29
CA LEU A 38 -17.20 -6.12 4.98
C LEU A 38 -16.51 -7.42 5.38
N ASN A 39 -16.87 -7.91 6.57
CA ASN A 39 -16.52 -9.24 7.04
C ASN A 39 -17.80 -10.04 7.30
N ALA A 40 -17.66 -11.26 7.84
CA ALA A 40 -18.81 -12.12 8.11
C ALA A 40 -19.79 -11.57 9.16
N THR A 41 -19.41 -10.57 9.96
CA THR A 41 -20.20 -10.06 11.08
C THR A 41 -20.62 -8.60 10.93
N GLY A 42 -20.08 -7.86 9.96
CA GLY A 42 -20.44 -6.47 9.74
C GLY A 42 -19.53 -5.72 8.78
N THR A 43 -19.44 -4.40 9.00
CA THR A 43 -18.69 -3.47 8.14
C THR A 43 -17.66 -2.67 8.93
N ILE A 44 -16.54 -2.36 8.30
CA ILE A 44 -15.54 -1.39 8.75
C ILE A 44 -15.37 -0.29 7.69
N GLY A 45 -14.61 0.75 8.03
CA GLY A 45 -14.28 1.86 7.15
C GLY A 45 -15.41 2.88 7.01
N CYS A 46 -15.39 3.63 5.90
CA CYS A 46 -16.13 4.88 5.79
C CYS A 46 -17.20 4.82 4.68
N ALA A 47 -18.27 5.60 4.86
CA ALA A 47 -19.16 5.94 3.75
C ALA A 47 -19.97 7.20 4.04
N THR A 48 -20.38 7.85 2.96
CA THR A 48 -21.36 8.94 3.01
C THR A 48 -22.78 8.42 2.76
N ARG A 49 -23.76 9.32 2.94
CA ARG A 49 -25.12 9.12 2.44
C ARG A 49 -25.12 9.15 0.90
N SER A 50 -26.13 8.54 0.26
CA SER A 50 -26.24 8.49 -1.21
C SER A 50 -26.25 9.88 -1.88
N SER A 51 -26.80 10.87 -1.20
CA SER A 51 -26.84 12.28 -1.62
C SER A 51 -25.48 12.99 -1.54
N GLY A 52 -24.46 12.38 -0.94
CA GLY A 52 -23.26 13.07 -0.48
C GLY A 52 -23.55 13.93 0.76
N SER A 53 -22.53 14.68 1.19
CA SER A 53 -22.65 15.71 2.21
C SER A 53 -21.97 17.01 1.76
N LEU A 54 -22.62 18.14 2.04
CA LEU A 54 -22.12 19.49 1.77
C LEU A 54 -22.12 20.25 3.09
N ALA A 55 -20.95 20.65 3.57
CA ALA A 55 -20.83 21.26 4.89
C ALA A 55 -19.74 22.35 4.97
N PRO A 56 -19.91 23.35 5.86
CA PRO A 56 -18.86 24.31 6.19
C PRO A 56 -17.59 23.65 6.75
N LEU A 57 -16.43 24.04 6.21
CA LEU A 57 -15.14 23.49 6.58
C LEU A 57 -14.53 24.18 7.82
N HIS A 58 -14.02 23.36 8.74
CA HIS A 58 -13.28 23.79 9.91
C HIS A 58 -11.89 23.16 9.93
N VAL A 59 -10.85 23.99 9.83
CA VAL A 59 -9.47 23.53 9.82
C VAL A 59 -8.93 23.48 11.25
N LEU A 60 -8.44 22.32 11.67
CA LEU A 60 -7.80 22.07 12.97
C LEU A 60 -6.32 21.76 12.73
N ARG A 61 -5.44 22.62 13.24
CA ARG A 61 -3.98 22.50 13.06
C ARG A 61 -3.26 22.05 14.32
N SER A 62 -3.92 22.17 15.47
CA SER A 62 -3.37 21.89 16.79
C SER A 62 -4.40 21.31 17.74
N ASP A 63 -3.93 20.70 18.83
CA ASP A 63 -4.79 20.23 19.92
C ASP A 63 -5.63 21.37 20.54
N ALA A 64 -5.12 22.60 20.51
CA ALA A 64 -5.86 23.77 20.99
C ALA A 64 -7.09 24.07 20.10
N ASP A 65 -6.95 23.92 18.78
CA ASP A 65 -8.08 24.08 17.84
C ASP A 65 -9.12 22.99 18.08
N LEU A 66 -8.68 21.73 18.24
CA LEU A 66 -9.56 20.60 18.54
C LEU A 66 -10.30 20.81 19.87
N ALA A 67 -9.60 21.17 20.94
CA ALA A 67 -10.20 21.41 22.24
C ALA A 67 -11.16 22.62 22.24
N ALA A 68 -10.90 23.65 21.42
CA ALA A 68 -11.83 24.76 21.23
C ALA A 68 -13.12 24.30 20.54
N LEU A 69 -13.01 23.51 19.47
CA LEU A 69 -14.17 22.97 18.75
C LEU A 69 -15.02 22.06 19.65
N LEU A 70 -14.41 21.14 20.39
CA LEU A 70 -15.12 20.19 21.24
C LEU A 70 -15.83 20.88 22.43
N ARG A 71 -15.29 21.99 22.94
CA ARG A 71 -15.92 22.77 24.02
C ARG A 71 -17.13 23.57 23.56
N ALA A 72 -17.11 24.08 22.34
CA ALA A 72 -18.16 24.93 21.79
C ALA A 72 -18.45 24.56 20.32
N PRO A 73 -19.11 23.41 20.07
CA PRO A 73 -19.41 22.98 18.72
C PRO A 73 -20.45 23.91 18.05
N PRO A 74 -20.31 24.23 16.76
CA PRO A 74 -21.29 25.02 16.02
C PRO A 74 -22.70 24.41 16.00
N GLU A 75 -23.71 25.25 15.74
CA GLU A 75 -25.11 24.79 15.70
C GLU A 75 -25.41 23.89 14.47
N GLY A 76 -24.77 24.13 13.33
CA GLY A 76 -24.97 23.41 12.06
C GLY A 76 -24.03 22.23 11.83
N GLY A 77 -24.29 21.48 10.74
CA GLY A 77 -23.40 20.44 10.23
C GLY A 77 -22.06 21.01 9.76
N MET A 78 -21.01 20.21 9.78
CA MET A 78 -19.65 20.66 9.49
C MET A 78 -18.75 19.53 8.98
N ALA A 79 -17.79 19.91 8.15
CA ALA A 79 -16.64 19.07 7.82
C ALA A 79 -15.38 19.59 8.53
N VAL A 80 -14.46 18.69 8.85
CA VAL A 80 -13.24 19.03 9.58
C VAL A 80 -12.02 18.67 8.75
N ALA A 81 -11.09 19.61 8.55
CA ALA A 81 -9.76 19.32 8.03
C ALA A 81 -8.78 19.17 9.19
N LEU A 82 -8.13 18.01 9.30
CA LEU A 82 -7.17 17.67 10.34
C LEU A 82 -5.76 17.73 9.79
N ALA A 83 -4.86 18.46 10.47
CA ALA A 83 -3.43 18.24 10.29
C ALA A 83 -3.08 16.79 10.66
N ALA A 84 -2.11 16.18 9.96
CA ALA A 84 -1.71 14.78 10.16
C ALA A 84 -1.47 14.36 11.63
N PRO A 85 -0.85 15.18 12.52
CA PRO A 85 -0.66 14.79 13.92
C PRO A 85 -1.97 14.59 14.70
N LEU A 86 -3.08 15.19 14.26
CA LEU A 86 -4.40 15.04 14.88
C LEU A 86 -5.17 13.83 14.34
N PHE A 87 -4.68 13.19 13.27
CA PHE A 87 -5.34 12.06 12.64
C PHE A 87 -5.01 10.75 13.36
N HIS A 88 -5.69 10.53 14.49
CA HIS A 88 -5.62 9.29 15.25
C HIS A 88 -6.97 8.97 15.91
N LEU A 89 -7.08 7.76 16.43
CA LEU A 89 -8.33 7.17 16.90
C LEU A 89 -9.08 8.03 17.93
N THR A 90 -8.37 8.52 18.95
CA THR A 90 -8.98 9.28 20.04
C THR A 90 -9.57 10.61 19.57
N THR A 91 -8.94 11.28 18.61
CA THR A 91 -9.48 12.51 17.99
C THR A 91 -10.76 12.23 17.25
N LEU A 92 -10.78 11.20 16.40
CA LEU A 92 -11.96 10.90 15.59
C LEU A 92 -13.12 10.37 16.40
N ARG A 93 -12.86 9.55 17.43
CA ARG A 93 -13.90 9.17 18.40
C ARG A 93 -14.45 10.40 19.12
N SER A 94 -13.59 11.30 19.59
CA SER A 94 -14.04 12.53 20.27
C SER A 94 -14.88 13.42 19.38
N LEU A 95 -14.50 13.58 18.11
CA LEU A 95 -15.29 14.30 17.10
C LEU A 95 -16.63 13.60 16.85
N ALA A 96 -16.62 12.28 16.61
CA ALA A 96 -17.83 11.51 16.35
C ALA A 96 -18.81 11.51 17.53
N THR A 97 -18.31 11.40 18.77
CA THR A 97 -19.16 11.40 19.98
C THR A 97 -19.72 12.79 20.28
N THR A 98 -18.93 13.85 20.06
CA THR A 98 -19.32 15.22 20.45
C THR A 98 -20.19 15.88 19.38
N LEU A 99 -19.88 15.67 18.10
CA LEU A 99 -20.60 16.27 16.98
C LEU A 99 -21.75 15.38 16.50
N GLY A 100 -21.64 14.05 16.67
CA GLY A 100 -22.67 13.10 16.25
C GLY A 100 -23.05 13.27 14.79
N ALA A 101 -24.35 13.44 14.52
CA ALA A 101 -24.89 13.64 13.18
C ALA A 101 -24.48 14.97 12.51
N LYS A 102 -23.85 15.90 13.26
CA LYS A 102 -23.34 17.17 12.72
C LYS A 102 -21.98 17.01 12.03
N LEU A 103 -21.26 15.90 12.23
CA LEU A 103 -20.01 15.65 11.53
C LEU A 103 -20.30 15.03 10.17
N ASP A 104 -20.10 15.82 9.12
CA ASP A 104 -20.43 15.46 7.74
C ASP A 104 -19.26 14.84 6.97
N GLY A 105 -18.04 15.04 7.46
CA GLY A 105 -16.85 14.37 6.96
C GLY A 105 -15.54 14.94 7.49
N VAL A 106 -14.46 14.23 7.21
CA VAL A 106 -13.11 14.56 7.65
C VAL A 106 -12.17 14.57 6.45
N LEU A 107 -11.38 15.61 6.35
CA LEU A 107 -10.28 15.73 5.41
C LEU A 107 -8.98 15.63 6.21
N VAL A 108 -8.07 14.79 5.78
CA VAL A 108 -6.74 14.65 6.40
C VAL A 108 -5.75 15.35 5.50
N LEU A 109 -5.05 16.34 6.06
CA LEU A 109 -4.03 17.07 5.35
C LEU A 109 -2.77 16.21 5.26
N ASP A 110 -2.20 16.14 4.07
CA ASP A 110 -0.93 15.47 3.81
C ASP A 110 0.18 16.00 4.73
N ALA A 111 1.03 15.09 5.21
CA ALA A 111 2.28 15.43 5.85
C ALA A 111 3.44 14.80 5.09
N ARG A 112 4.38 15.66 4.66
CA ARG A 112 5.61 15.24 3.96
C ARG A 112 6.46 14.23 4.75
N ALA A 113 6.30 14.20 6.07
CA ALA A 113 6.98 13.27 6.94
C ALA A 113 6.00 12.76 7.99
N MET A 114 6.20 11.51 8.43
CA MET A 114 5.44 10.93 9.52
C MET A 114 5.60 11.80 10.79
N PRO A 115 4.51 12.30 11.38
CA PRO A 115 4.59 13.02 12.66
C PRO A 115 5.14 12.11 13.76
N ALA A 116 5.78 12.72 14.77
CA ALA A 116 6.29 11.97 15.91
C ALA A 116 5.14 11.22 16.61
N GLN A 117 5.34 9.92 16.84
CA GLN A 117 4.43 9.07 17.64
C GLN A 117 3.02 8.87 17.07
N VAL A 118 2.83 8.92 15.73
CA VAL A 118 1.55 8.47 15.15
C VAL A 118 1.44 6.95 15.30
N PRO A 119 0.45 6.43 16.04
CA PRO A 119 0.30 5.01 16.22
C PRO A 119 -0.18 4.35 14.92
N SER A 120 0.04 3.03 14.81
CA SER A 120 -0.45 2.26 13.66
C SER A 120 -1.98 2.24 13.67
N PRO A 121 -2.64 2.49 12.52
CA PRO A 121 -4.09 2.41 12.43
C PRO A 121 -4.58 0.95 12.39
N ASP A 122 -3.69 -0.02 12.15
CA ASP A 122 -4.04 -1.44 12.17
C ASP A 122 -4.16 -2.00 13.61
N LEU A 123 -4.60 -3.24 13.74
CA LEU A 123 -4.77 -3.94 15.02
C LEU A 123 -3.43 -4.20 15.69
N ALA A 124 -3.44 -4.21 17.03
CA ALA A 124 -2.25 -4.58 17.80
C ALA A 124 -1.84 -6.06 17.60
N VAL A 125 -2.83 -6.93 17.37
CA VAL A 125 -2.67 -8.35 17.07
C VAL A 125 -3.24 -8.60 15.65
N PRO A 126 -2.48 -8.31 14.59
CA PRO A 126 -2.97 -8.50 13.22
C PRO A 126 -3.32 -9.97 12.96
N LEU A 127 -4.47 -10.20 12.32
CA LEU A 127 -4.96 -11.53 11.95
C LEU A 127 -4.97 -12.55 13.10
N GLY A 128 -5.17 -12.10 14.36
CA GLY A 128 -5.23 -12.99 15.52
C GLY A 128 -6.35 -14.02 15.39
N THR A 129 -6.01 -15.30 15.56
CA THR A 129 -6.98 -16.42 15.58
C THR A 129 -7.01 -17.09 16.96
N GLU A 130 -8.01 -17.93 17.23
CA GLU A 130 -8.05 -18.74 18.47
C GLU A 130 -6.95 -19.81 18.51
N THR A 131 -6.44 -20.23 17.34
CA THR A 131 -5.48 -21.33 17.18
C THR A 131 -4.02 -20.89 17.22
N GLN A 132 -3.74 -19.58 17.22
CA GLN A 132 -2.39 -19.02 17.30
C GLN A 132 -2.27 -18.14 18.56
N PRO A 133 -1.07 -18.03 19.17
CA PRO A 133 -0.85 -17.11 20.28
C PRO A 133 -1.28 -15.69 19.90
N ARG A 134 -2.11 -15.06 20.73
CA ARG A 134 -2.54 -13.65 20.56
C ARG A 134 -1.40 -12.70 20.95
N HIS A 135 -0.30 -12.77 20.22
CA HIS A 135 0.88 -11.94 20.46
C HIS A 135 0.73 -10.59 19.74
N PRO A 136 0.92 -9.43 20.41
CA PRO A 136 0.81 -8.12 19.80
C PRO A 136 2.02 -7.78 18.94
N TRP A 137 2.13 -8.43 17.77
CA TRP A 137 3.18 -8.17 16.77
C TRP A 137 3.24 -6.69 16.36
N ASN A 138 2.12 -5.98 16.42
CA ASN A 138 2.05 -4.54 16.17
C ASN A 138 1.78 -3.79 17.47
N ALA A 139 2.79 -3.64 18.34
CA ALA A 139 2.60 -3.00 19.65
C ALA A 139 2.01 -1.57 19.61
N ALA A 140 2.22 -0.86 18.50
CA ALA A 140 1.66 0.48 18.26
C ALA A 140 0.26 0.48 17.61
N GLY A 141 -0.34 -0.70 17.39
CA GLY A 141 -1.63 -0.85 16.72
C GLY A 141 -2.81 -0.38 17.56
N THR A 142 -3.68 0.42 16.95
CA THR A 142 -4.88 0.98 17.59
C THR A 142 -6.17 0.30 17.15
N GLY A 143 -6.16 -0.43 16.04
CA GLY A 143 -7.35 -1.02 15.42
C GLY A 143 -8.28 0.00 14.77
N PHE A 144 -7.83 1.24 14.60
CA PHE A 144 -8.64 2.34 14.07
C PHE A 144 -9.15 2.09 12.63
N SER A 145 -8.37 1.45 11.76
CA SER A 145 -8.79 1.02 10.41
C SER A 145 -9.95 0.01 10.42
N HIS A 146 -10.19 -0.63 11.56
CA HIS A 146 -11.23 -1.64 11.74
C HIS A 146 -12.50 -1.08 12.40
N GLU A 147 -12.61 0.24 12.54
CA GLU A 147 -13.83 0.91 12.99
C GLU A 147 -14.73 1.32 11.84
N ARG A 148 -16.01 1.53 12.16
CA ARG A 148 -17.02 1.98 11.21
C ARG A 148 -17.29 3.47 11.38
N PHE A 149 -17.12 4.23 10.30
CA PHE A 149 -17.41 5.66 10.24
C PHE A 149 -18.64 5.94 9.35
N PRO A 150 -19.68 6.60 9.87
CA PRO A 150 -20.89 6.95 9.10
C PRO A 150 -20.74 8.24 8.27
N PHE A 151 -19.51 8.69 8.04
CA PHE A 151 -19.14 9.88 7.27
C PHE A 151 -17.89 9.59 6.43
N ALA A 152 -17.60 10.44 5.45
CA ALA A 152 -16.37 10.32 4.64
C ALA A 152 -15.14 10.73 5.44
N ILE A 153 -14.05 10.00 5.23
CA ILE A 153 -12.71 10.39 5.66
C ILE A 153 -11.81 10.26 4.44
N VAL A 154 -11.11 11.33 4.08
CA VAL A 154 -10.28 11.36 2.87
C VAL A 154 -8.91 11.95 3.16
N LEU A 155 -7.86 11.36 2.59
CA LEU A 155 -6.52 11.94 2.57
C LEU A 155 -6.40 12.86 1.36
N LEU A 156 -5.92 14.07 1.59
CA LEU A 156 -5.64 15.01 0.51
C LEU A 156 -4.17 14.91 0.12
N GLY A 157 -3.86 15.05 -1.16
CA GLY A 157 -2.48 15.29 -1.60
C GLY A 157 -1.95 16.66 -1.16
N LEU A 158 -0.64 16.90 -1.33
CA LEU A 158 0.02 18.13 -0.91
C LEU A 158 -0.59 19.42 -1.50
N VAL A 159 -1.01 19.41 -2.76
CA VAL A 159 -1.57 20.59 -3.45
C VAL A 159 -2.96 20.91 -2.91
N GLU A 160 -3.80 19.89 -2.80
CA GLU A 160 -5.16 19.96 -2.23
C GLU A 160 -5.12 20.39 -0.76
N SER A 161 -4.16 19.86 0.02
CA SER A 161 -3.92 20.26 1.40
C SER A 161 -3.57 21.75 1.51
N ALA A 162 -2.70 22.25 0.63
CA ALA A 162 -2.37 23.67 0.57
C ALA A 162 -3.57 24.54 0.21
N ALA A 163 -4.41 24.12 -0.75
CA ALA A 163 -5.62 24.82 -1.13
C ALA A 163 -6.62 24.92 0.05
N VAL A 164 -6.83 23.80 0.76
CA VAL A 164 -7.67 23.76 1.96
C VAL A 164 -7.15 24.70 3.06
N LEU A 165 -5.85 24.70 3.30
CA LEU A 165 -5.24 25.61 4.29
C LEU A 165 -5.39 27.08 3.87
N MET A 166 -5.11 27.40 2.61
CA MET A 166 -5.24 28.76 2.10
C MET A 166 -6.68 29.27 2.24
N HIS A 167 -7.67 28.54 1.74
CA HIS A 167 -9.06 28.98 1.82
C HIS A 167 -9.65 28.91 3.24
N GLY A 168 -9.21 27.97 4.06
CA GLY A 168 -9.65 27.83 5.45
C GLY A 168 -9.13 28.93 6.37
N VAL A 169 -7.92 29.45 6.13
CA VAL A 169 -7.33 30.55 6.91
C VAL A 169 -7.99 31.90 6.56
N HIS A 170 -8.31 32.14 5.28
CA HIS A 170 -8.95 33.38 4.84
C HIS A 170 -10.42 33.50 5.30
N ALA A 171 -11.05 32.41 5.74
CA ALA A 171 -12.42 32.36 6.25
C ALA A 171 -12.60 32.78 7.73
N GLY A 172 -11.53 33.26 8.38
CA GLY A 172 -11.62 34.01 9.62
C GLY A 172 -11.27 33.22 10.88
N THR A 173 -10.36 33.83 11.64
CA THR A 173 -9.86 33.48 12.97
C THR A 173 -10.88 33.62 14.11
N SER A 174 -12.17 33.68 13.81
CA SER A 174 -13.23 33.79 14.81
C SER A 174 -14.28 32.70 14.61
N VAL A 175 -14.51 31.92 15.67
CA VAL A 175 -15.64 31.01 15.79
C VAL A 175 -16.90 31.88 15.72
N GLY A 176 -17.60 31.88 14.58
CA GLY A 176 -18.84 32.66 14.37
C GLY A 176 -18.90 33.53 13.10
N SER A 177 -17.80 33.70 12.34
CA SER A 177 -17.90 34.40 11.06
C SER A 177 -18.54 33.49 10.00
N GLY A 178 -19.68 33.91 9.44
CA GLY A 178 -20.51 33.12 8.51
C GLY A 178 -19.93 32.89 7.11
N ASN A 179 -18.62 33.08 6.92
CA ASN A 179 -17.96 33.08 5.61
C ASN A 179 -16.96 31.92 5.45
N ARG A 180 -17.38 30.69 5.77
CA ARG A 180 -16.55 29.49 5.67
C ARG A 180 -16.69 28.82 4.30
N PRO A 181 -15.60 28.30 3.71
CA PRO A 181 -15.71 27.52 2.49
C PRO A 181 -16.55 26.27 2.76
N LEU A 182 -17.31 25.87 1.73
CA LEU A 182 -18.07 24.64 1.76
C LEU A 182 -17.25 23.53 1.09
N VAL A 183 -17.36 22.32 1.62
CA VAL A 183 -16.80 21.13 0.99
C VAL A 183 -17.91 20.12 0.72
N GLU A 184 -17.88 19.53 -0.47
CA GLU A 184 -18.79 18.47 -0.87
C GLU A 184 -18.03 17.14 -0.87
N LEU A 185 -18.48 16.18 -0.05
CA LEU A 185 -17.92 14.83 0.03
C LEU A 185 -19.01 13.83 -0.37
N ARG A 186 -18.77 13.09 -1.45
CA ARG A 186 -19.73 12.12 -1.98
C ARG A 186 -19.05 10.78 -2.28
N TYR A 187 -19.04 9.92 -1.26
CA TYR A 187 -18.50 8.56 -1.30
C TYR A 187 -19.58 7.56 -0.85
N PRO A 188 -20.65 7.38 -1.64
CA PRO A 188 -21.72 6.45 -1.27
C PRO A 188 -21.25 5.02 -1.47
N MET A 189 -21.41 4.18 -0.45
CA MET A 189 -21.05 2.75 -0.51
C MET A 189 -22.33 1.92 -0.54
N SER A 190 -22.58 1.23 -1.66
CA SER A 190 -23.80 0.44 -1.90
C SER A 190 -23.95 -0.72 -0.92
N ALA A 191 -22.83 -1.36 -0.56
CA ALA A 191 -22.79 -2.47 0.38
C ALA A 191 -23.24 -2.07 1.80
N ARG A 192 -24.08 -2.91 2.40
CA ARG A 192 -24.61 -2.77 3.78
C ARG A 192 -24.63 -4.13 4.47
N GLY A 193 -24.58 -4.10 5.81
CA GLY A 193 -24.70 -5.31 6.63
C GLY A 193 -23.39 -6.09 6.69
N ASP A 194 -23.42 -7.37 6.38
CA ASP A 194 -22.28 -8.28 6.40
C ASP A 194 -21.93 -8.77 4.98
N ALA A 195 -20.76 -9.41 4.85
CA ALA A 195 -20.30 -9.93 3.57
C ALA A 195 -21.27 -10.97 2.94
N PRO A 196 -21.84 -11.95 3.66
CA PRO A 196 -22.81 -12.88 3.10
C PRO A 196 -24.04 -12.19 2.47
N SER A 197 -24.65 -11.24 3.18
CA SER A 197 -25.82 -10.49 2.71
C SER A 197 -25.48 -9.61 1.51
N CYS A 198 -24.29 -9.02 1.52
CA CYS A 198 -23.79 -8.16 0.47
C CYS A 198 -23.52 -8.92 -0.83
N LEU A 199 -22.88 -10.09 -0.75
CA LEU A 199 -22.63 -10.97 -1.90
C LEU A 199 -23.93 -11.52 -2.47
N ALA A 200 -24.87 -11.94 -1.60
CA ALA A 200 -26.18 -12.43 -2.03
C ALA A 200 -27.03 -11.36 -2.74
N SER A 201 -26.80 -10.08 -2.42
CA SER A 201 -27.46 -8.95 -3.06
C SER A 201 -26.65 -8.31 -4.18
N GLU A 202 -25.49 -8.88 -4.53
CA GLU A 202 -24.58 -8.39 -5.58
C GLU A 202 -24.15 -6.92 -5.39
N THR A 203 -24.05 -6.47 -4.14
CA THR A 203 -23.68 -5.08 -3.79
C THR A 203 -22.20 -4.90 -3.43
N CYS A 204 -21.42 -5.97 -3.43
CA CYS A 204 -19.96 -5.97 -3.29
C CYS A 204 -19.31 -7.13 -4.04
N LEU A 205 -17.99 -7.05 -4.15
CA LEU A 205 -17.13 -8.09 -4.67
C LEU A 205 -16.27 -8.69 -3.55
N PRO A 206 -15.88 -9.97 -3.64
CA PRO A 206 -14.85 -10.53 -2.78
C PRO A 206 -13.53 -9.75 -2.91
N LEU A 207 -12.85 -9.51 -1.79
CA LEU A 207 -11.45 -9.08 -1.82
C LEU A 207 -10.58 -10.23 -2.37
N GLY A 208 -9.59 -9.87 -3.17
CA GLY A 208 -8.66 -10.84 -3.73
C GLY A 208 -7.75 -10.23 -4.76
N GLY A 209 -6.99 -11.09 -5.42
CA GLY A 209 -6.04 -10.73 -6.46
C GLY A 209 -5.45 -12.00 -7.08
N GLN A 210 -4.34 -11.84 -7.78
CA GLN A 210 -3.57 -12.97 -8.31
C GLN A 210 -2.26 -13.15 -7.53
N SER A 211 -2.11 -14.31 -6.90
CA SER A 211 -0.82 -14.75 -6.38
C SER A 211 0.05 -15.27 -7.53
N VAL A 212 1.35 -15.11 -7.40
CA VAL A 212 2.34 -15.55 -8.39
C VAL A 212 3.17 -16.68 -7.80
N TRP A 213 3.53 -17.66 -8.61
CA TRP A 213 4.47 -18.69 -8.20
C TRP A 213 5.28 -19.17 -9.40
N GLY A 214 6.45 -19.74 -9.12
CA GLY A 214 7.31 -20.32 -10.14
C GLY A 214 8.26 -21.36 -9.58
N SER A 215 8.87 -22.11 -10.50
CA SER A 215 9.99 -23.01 -10.21
C SER A 215 11.26 -22.42 -10.83
N LEU A 216 12.38 -22.56 -10.12
CA LEU A 216 13.67 -22.09 -10.62
C LEU A 216 14.32 -23.10 -11.59
N GLU A 217 13.85 -24.35 -11.66
CA GLU A 217 14.41 -25.35 -12.57
C GLU A 217 14.10 -25.00 -14.04
N PRO A 218 15.11 -24.99 -14.95
CA PRO A 218 14.88 -24.76 -16.37
C PRO A 218 13.93 -25.80 -16.98
N ARG A 219 12.87 -25.34 -17.66
CA ARG A 219 11.97 -26.22 -18.44
C ARG A 219 12.67 -26.66 -19.73
N THR A 220 13.54 -27.67 -19.65
CA THR A 220 14.33 -28.16 -20.81
C THR A 220 13.72 -29.35 -21.54
N ALA A 221 12.59 -29.90 -21.10
CA ALA A 221 11.97 -31.05 -21.75
C ALA A 221 10.58 -30.72 -22.33
N PRO A 222 10.26 -31.14 -23.57
CA PRO A 222 8.88 -31.22 -24.02
C PRO A 222 8.12 -32.19 -23.11
N ASP A 223 6.82 -31.91 -22.90
CA ASP A 223 5.78 -32.47 -22.00
C ASP A 223 5.79 -33.99 -21.62
N THR A 224 6.77 -34.76 -22.06
CA THR A 224 7.02 -36.18 -21.75
C THR A 224 7.69 -36.46 -20.39
N GLU A 225 8.14 -35.47 -19.63
CA GLU A 225 8.77 -35.68 -18.30
C GLU A 225 7.78 -35.54 -17.11
N LEU A 226 6.62 -36.20 -17.21
CA LEU A 226 5.82 -36.60 -16.05
C LEU A 226 6.66 -37.37 -14.98
N LEU A 227 7.90 -37.75 -15.29
CA LEU A 227 8.84 -38.47 -14.44
C LEU A 227 9.51 -37.63 -13.31
N ARG A 228 9.41 -36.28 -13.31
CA ARG A 228 9.85 -35.47 -12.15
C ARG A 228 8.75 -35.26 -11.09
N LEU A 229 7.56 -35.84 -11.27
CA LEU A 229 6.37 -35.74 -10.38
C LEU A 229 6.54 -36.34 -8.97
N GLY A 230 7.76 -36.55 -8.46
CA GLY A 230 7.99 -37.05 -7.10
C GLY A 230 9.12 -36.35 -6.34
N LYS A 231 9.86 -35.43 -6.98
CA LYS A 231 10.95 -34.72 -6.32
C LYS A 231 10.35 -33.73 -5.30
N PRO A 232 10.71 -33.82 -4.00
CA PRO A 232 10.18 -32.91 -2.99
C PRO A 232 10.54 -31.47 -3.31
N ALA A 233 9.76 -30.52 -2.78
CA ALA A 233 9.94 -29.10 -3.04
C ALA A 233 10.37 -28.34 -1.80
N VAL A 234 11.24 -27.35 -2.00
CA VAL A 234 11.53 -26.29 -1.03
C VAL A 234 11.09 -24.97 -1.60
N ALA A 235 10.50 -24.11 -0.78
CA ALA A 235 9.90 -22.87 -1.26
C ALA A 235 10.31 -21.64 -0.46
N LEU A 236 10.53 -20.55 -1.18
CA LEU A 236 10.67 -19.20 -0.63
C LEU A 236 9.38 -18.42 -0.87
N THR A 237 8.92 -17.63 0.10
CA THR A 237 7.69 -16.87 -0.08
C THR A 237 7.67 -15.50 0.59
N ALA A 238 7.01 -14.53 -0.04
CA ALA A 238 6.73 -13.20 0.51
C ALA A 238 5.28 -12.77 0.18
N SER A 239 4.81 -11.74 0.88
CA SER A 239 3.53 -11.07 0.60
C SER A 239 3.69 -10.03 -0.50
N LEU A 240 2.67 -9.88 -1.36
CA LEU A 240 2.57 -8.87 -2.41
C LEU A 240 1.77 -7.63 -1.96
N ASP A 241 0.97 -7.78 -0.92
CA ASP A 241 0.02 -6.77 -0.46
C ASP A 241 0.36 -6.24 0.93
N ALA A 242 -0.06 -5.00 1.16
CA ALA A 242 -0.06 -4.34 2.45
C ALA A 242 -1.43 -3.69 2.71
N THR A 243 -1.62 -3.16 3.92
CA THR A 243 -2.83 -2.43 4.30
C THR A 243 -2.55 -0.94 4.51
N GLY A 244 -3.61 -0.15 4.37
CA GLY A 244 -3.64 1.28 4.62
C GLY A 244 -5.02 1.68 5.13
N PHE A 245 -5.11 2.75 5.92
CA PHE A 245 -6.41 3.33 6.27
C PHE A 245 -7.13 3.88 5.02
N PHE A 246 -6.36 4.50 4.12
CA PHE A 246 -6.81 4.95 2.81
C PHE A 246 -6.47 3.86 1.81
N HIS A 247 -7.48 3.35 1.10
CA HIS A 247 -7.34 2.10 0.35
C HIS A 247 -6.34 2.21 -0.81
N GLU A 248 -6.34 3.36 -1.47
CA GLU A 248 -5.42 3.69 -2.58
C GLU A 248 -4.01 4.05 -2.10
N THR A 249 -3.80 4.22 -0.79
CA THR A 249 -2.53 4.65 -0.19
C THR A 249 -2.04 3.62 0.84
N ALA A 250 -1.67 2.45 0.34
CA ALA A 250 -1.10 1.36 1.13
C ALA A 250 0.33 1.01 0.65
N PRO A 251 1.32 1.92 0.85
CA PRO A 251 2.65 1.78 0.28
C PRO A 251 3.41 0.53 0.74
N GLY A 252 3.23 0.11 2.01
CA GLY A 252 3.71 -1.18 2.49
C GLY A 252 5.22 -1.40 2.35
N ALA A 253 6.02 -0.35 2.43
CA ALA A 253 7.44 -0.39 2.11
C ALA A 253 8.18 -1.46 2.94
N ASN A 254 7.98 -1.48 4.27
CA ASN A 254 8.52 -2.57 5.09
C ASN A 254 7.57 -3.77 5.15
N ALA A 255 6.26 -3.52 5.23
CA ALA A 255 5.28 -4.57 5.46
C ALA A 255 5.20 -5.63 4.35
N ALA A 256 5.53 -5.26 3.11
CA ALA A 256 5.47 -6.17 1.95
C ALA A 256 6.62 -5.97 0.95
N VAL A 257 6.91 -4.73 0.53
CA VAL A 257 7.80 -4.46 -0.61
C VAL A 257 9.24 -4.90 -0.34
N ALA A 258 9.79 -4.61 0.86
CA ALA A 258 11.15 -5.04 1.21
C ALA A 258 11.32 -6.56 1.11
N SER A 259 10.34 -7.32 1.60
CA SER A 259 10.32 -8.79 1.56
C SER A 259 10.20 -9.31 0.13
N LEU A 260 9.30 -8.71 -0.66
CA LEU A 260 9.12 -9.02 -2.07
C LEU A 260 10.43 -8.84 -2.85
N VAL A 261 11.08 -7.69 -2.69
CA VAL A 261 12.35 -7.37 -3.35
C VAL A 261 13.43 -8.38 -2.96
N ALA A 262 13.53 -8.74 -1.68
CA ALA A 262 14.53 -9.73 -1.25
C ALA A 262 14.28 -11.12 -1.83
N VAL A 263 13.02 -11.58 -1.93
CA VAL A 263 12.70 -12.86 -2.58
C VAL A 263 13.03 -12.83 -4.06
N LEU A 264 12.64 -11.77 -4.78
CA LEU A 264 12.92 -11.63 -6.20
C LEU A 264 14.43 -11.56 -6.48
N ALA A 265 15.16 -10.82 -5.68
CA ALA A 265 16.61 -10.70 -5.84
C ALA A 265 17.36 -11.98 -5.47
N ALA A 266 16.88 -12.75 -4.48
CA ALA A 266 17.42 -14.08 -4.20
C ALA A 266 17.18 -15.04 -5.37
N VAL A 267 16.00 -14.99 -6.01
CA VAL A 267 15.72 -15.77 -7.23
C VAL A 267 16.63 -15.34 -8.37
N ASP A 268 16.77 -14.03 -8.62
CA ASP A 268 17.64 -13.48 -9.65
C ASP A 268 19.10 -13.90 -9.44
N ALA A 269 19.64 -13.76 -8.22
CA ALA A 269 21.00 -14.16 -7.88
C ALA A 269 21.28 -15.65 -8.15
N ILE A 270 20.29 -16.53 -7.94
CA ILE A 270 20.41 -17.96 -8.21
C ILE A 270 20.38 -18.26 -9.72
N VAL A 271 19.48 -17.61 -10.46
CA VAL A 271 19.24 -17.91 -11.88
C VAL A 271 20.27 -17.24 -12.78
N SER A 272 20.76 -16.06 -12.40
CA SER A 272 21.72 -15.27 -13.17
C SER A 272 23.16 -15.77 -13.03
N ASP A 273 23.47 -16.62 -12.04
CA ASP A 273 24.74 -17.35 -11.97
C ASP A 273 24.64 -18.68 -12.75
N PRO A 274 25.35 -18.83 -13.90
CA PRO A 274 25.28 -20.06 -14.70
C PRO A 274 25.73 -21.33 -13.96
N ALA A 275 26.64 -21.20 -12.99
CA ALA A 275 27.11 -22.32 -12.19
C ALA A 275 26.02 -22.81 -11.22
N LEU A 276 25.27 -21.89 -10.60
CA LEU A 276 24.13 -22.23 -9.76
C LEU A 276 22.95 -22.71 -10.58
N ALA A 277 22.61 -22.01 -11.66
CA ALA A 277 21.48 -22.33 -12.53
C ALA A 277 21.60 -23.74 -13.16
N SER A 278 22.80 -24.14 -13.59
CA SER A 278 23.06 -25.48 -14.14
C SER A 278 22.93 -26.61 -13.11
N GLN A 279 23.08 -26.31 -11.81
CA GLN A 279 22.94 -27.27 -10.72
C GLN A 279 21.49 -27.48 -10.26
N LEU A 280 20.57 -26.54 -10.54
CA LEU A 280 19.18 -26.61 -10.06
C LEU A 280 18.47 -27.92 -10.41
N GLY A 281 18.70 -28.43 -11.63
CA GLY A 281 18.12 -29.69 -12.09
C GLY A 281 18.66 -30.95 -11.40
N SER A 282 19.86 -30.88 -10.80
CA SER A 282 20.52 -32.01 -10.12
C SER A 282 20.35 -32.00 -8.60
N LEU A 283 19.83 -30.91 -8.02
CA LEU A 283 19.51 -30.82 -6.59
C LEU A 283 18.54 -31.94 -6.16
N PRO A 284 18.51 -32.35 -4.89
CA PRO A 284 17.57 -33.35 -4.38
C PRO A 284 16.14 -32.80 -4.23
N ASN A 285 15.99 -31.47 -4.08
CA ASN A 285 14.69 -30.80 -3.95
C ASN A 285 14.51 -29.76 -5.05
N THR A 286 13.26 -29.58 -5.49
CA THR A 286 12.89 -28.56 -6.46
C THR A 286 12.70 -27.23 -5.75
N ALA A 287 13.38 -26.20 -6.21
CA ALA A 287 13.26 -24.86 -5.67
C ALA A 287 12.05 -24.14 -6.30
N LEU A 288 11.18 -23.65 -5.43
CA LEU A 288 9.98 -22.88 -5.79
C LEU A 288 10.01 -21.51 -5.13
N PHE A 289 9.26 -20.57 -5.70
CA PHE A 289 8.92 -19.33 -5.04
C PHE A 289 7.43 -19.03 -5.14
N PHE A 290 6.88 -18.38 -4.11
CA PHE A 290 5.49 -17.93 -4.06
C PHE A 290 5.40 -16.48 -3.59
N LEU A 291 4.65 -15.67 -4.30
CA LEU A 291 4.33 -14.29 -3.95
C LEU A 291 2.82 -14.22 -3.78
N PHE A 292 2.36 -14.14 -2.54
CA PHE A 292 0.94 -14.24 -2.21
C PHE A 292 0.30 -12.87 -2.10
N THR A 293 -0.91 -12.73 -2.66
CA THR A 293 -1.74 -11.54 -2.51
C THR A 293 -2.90 -11.80 -1.53
N GLY A 294 -3.38 -10.75 -0.89
CA GLY A 294 -4.42 -10.82 0.13
C GLY A 294 -3.93 -11.42 1.44
N GLU A 295 -2.63 -11.43 1.69
CA GLU A 295 -2.08 -11.95 2.94
C GLU A 295 -2.47 -11.07 4.13
N ALA A 296 -2.51 -9.74 3.94
CA ALA A 296 -2.96 -8.80 4.96
C ALA A 296 -4.46 -8.90 5.25
N TRP A 297 -5.23 -9.61 4.40
CA TRP A 297 -6.67 -9.82 4.52
C TRP A 297 -7.03 -11.26 4.88
N GLY A 298 -6.35 -11.80 5.90
CA GLY A 298 -6.64 -13.13 6.43
C GLY A 298 -5.99 -14.27 5.67
N GLU A 299 -4.80 -14.01 5.10
CA GLU A 299 -3.97 -15.01 4.42
C GLU A 299 -4.69 -15.61 3.21
N LEU A 300 -5.41 -14.76 2.48
CA LEU A 300 -6.33 -15.20 1.44
C LEU A 300 -5.61 -15.98 0.34
N GLY A 301 -4.47 -15.48 -0.13
CA GLY A 301 -3.70 -16.09 -1.22
C GLY A 301 -3.12 -17.45 -0.84
N SER A 302 -2.42 -17.52 0.29
CA SER A 302 -1.78 -18.75 0.76
C SER A 302 -2.80 -19.82 1.14
N ARG A 303 -3.89 -19.45 1.83
CA ARG A 303 -4.98 -20.39 2.15
C ARG A 303 -5.71 -20.86 0.90
N ARG A 304 -5.92 -19.97 -0.08
CA ARG A 304 -6.55 -20.32 -1.35
C ARG A 304 -5.71 -21.33 -2.11
N LEU A 305 -4.38 -21.17 -2.16
CA LEU A 305 -3.48 -22.15 -2.77
C LEU A 305 -3.66 -23.54 -2.13
N LEU A 306 -3.59 -23.62 -0.80
CA LEU A 306 -3.72 -24.88 -0.06
C LEU A 306 -5.10 -25.52 -0.21
N THR A 307 -6.13 -24.70 -0.38
CA THR A 307 -7.50 -25.19 -0.63
C THR A 307 -7.69 -25.66 -2.07
N ASP A 308 -7.07 -25.00 -3.06
CA ASP A 308 -7.26 -25.28 -4.48
C ASP A 308 -6.37 -26.39 -5.02
N ALA A 309 -5.12 -26.48 -4.54
CA ALA A 309 -4.13 -27.45 -5.01
C ALA A 309 -4.62 -28.92 -4.99
N PRO A 310 -5.42 -29.38 -4.00
CA PRO A 310 -6.01 -30.71 -4.03
C PRO A 310 -6.97 -30.97 -5.20
N PHE A 311 -7.69 -29.95 -5.66
CA PHE A 311 -8.86 -30.12 -6.53
C PHE A 311 -8.64 -29.62 -7.97
N LYS A 312 -7.69 -28.72 -8.20
CA LYS A 312 -7.39 -28.23 -9.56
C LYS A 312 -6.60 -29.26 -10.36
N ARG A 313 -7.06 -29.52 -11.60
CA ARG A 313 -6.47 -30.49 -12.54
C ARG A 313 -5.65 -29.83 -13.66
N ASP A 314 -5.34 -28.54 -13.52
CA ASP A 314 -4.40 -27.86 -14.42
C ASP A 314 -3.01 -28.49 -14.27
N LEU A 315 -2.31 -28.76 -15.38
CA LEU A 315 -0.97 -29.35 -15.40
C LEU A 315 0.02 -28.61 -14.49
N ARG A 316 -0.10 -27.28 -14.37
CA ARG A 316 0.75 -26.48 -13.47
C ARG A 316 0.45 -26.75 -11.99
N PHE A 317 -0.81 -26.95 -11.64
CA PHE A 317 -1.21 -27.30 -10.26
C PHE A 317 -1.02 -28.79 -9.97
N LEU A 318 -1.08 -29.67 -10.99
CA LEU A 318 -0.70 -31.07 -10.90
C LEU A 318 0.79 -31.22 -10.55
N GLU A 319 1.68 -30.41 -11.14
CA GLU A 319 3.10 -30.36 -10.77
C GLU A 319 3.30 -30.04 -9.28
N LEU A 320 2.52 -29.12 -8.70
CA LEU A 320 2.58 -28.82 -7.27
C LEU A 320 1.93 -29.90 -6.41
N ARG A 321 0.83 -30.49 -6.87
CA ARG A 321 0.03 -31.47 -6.14
C ARG A 321 0.76 -32.79 -5.93
N GLU A 322 1.48 -33.25 -6.95
CA GLU A 322 2.24 -34.51 -6.87
C GLU A 322 3.58 -34.33 -6.10
N ARG A 323 3.98 -33.09 -5.81
CA ARG A 323 5.20 -32.78 -5.06
C ARG A 323 4.91 -32.62 -3.58
N ARG A 324 5.72 -33.27 -2.75
CA ARG A 324 5.74 -33.01 -1.31
C ARG A 324 6.55 -31.74 -1.02
N LEU A 325 5.88 -30.68 -0.57
CA LEU A 325 6.56 -29.52 0.00
C LEU A 325 7.17 -29.91 1.35
N THR A 326 8.50 -29.86 1.48
CA THR A 326 9.22 -30.28 2.69
C THR A 326 9.60 -29.09 3.57
N THR A 327 9.95 -27.97 2.93
CA THR A 327 10.44 -26.77 3.61
C THR A 327 9.83 -25.52 2.98
N LEU A 328 9.34 -24.60 3.81
CA LEU A 328 8.88 -23.27 3.41
C LEU A 328 9.58 -22.21 4.26
N VAL A 329 10.27 -21.30 3.60
CA VAL A 329 10.83 -20.10 4.21
C VAL A 329 9.98 -18.91 3.79
N HIS A 330 9.34 -18.26 4.75
CA HIS A 330 8.66 -16.99 4.52
C HIS A 330 9.57 -15.82 4.86
N VAL A 331 9.73 -14.87 3.95
CA VAL A 331 10.38 -13.59 4.21
C VAL A 331 9.28 -12.62 4.64
N GLY A 332 9.29 -12.26 5.92
CA GLY A 332 8.44 -11.20 6.46
C GLY A 332 9.11 -9.83 6.32
N PRO A 333 8.63 -8.81 7.04
CA PRO A 333 9.27 -7.49 7.05
C PRO A 333 10.75 -7.59 7.43
N ILE A 334 11.64 -6.98 6.64
CA ILE A 334 13.11 -7.08 6.78
C ILE A 334 13.87 -5.76 6.51
N GLY A 335 13.15 -4.70 6.20
CA GLY A 335 13.68 -3.45 5.67
C GLY A 335 13.77 -2.30 6.68
N ALA A 336 13.16 -2.41 7.86
CA ALA A 336 13.13 -1.37 8.89
C ALA A 336 14.18 -1.59 9.99
N ARG A 337 15.35 -2.11 9.61
CA ARG A 337 16.50 -2.36 10.50
C ARG A 337 17.63 -1.36 10.30
N GLU A 338 18.42 -1.13 11.33
CA GLU A 338 19.67 -0.38 11.28
C GLU A 338 20.87 -1.28 10.90
N ALA A 339 21.97 -0.64 10.49
CA ALA A 339 23.17 -1.35 10.08
C ALA A 339 23.81 -2.06 11.29
N GLY A 340 23.84 -3.40 11.24
CA GLY A 340 24.33 -4.24 12.35
C GLY A 340 23.23 -4.84 13.22
N GLU A 341 21.96 -4.49 12.99
CA GLU A 341 20.82 -5.19 13.58
C GLU A 341 20.58 -6.56 12.94
N GLU A 342 20.07 -7.46 13.77
CA GLU A 342 19.95 -8.89 13.49
C GLU A 342 18.62 -9.19 12.78
N LEU A 343 18.60 -10.24 11.96
CA LEU A 343 17.37 -10.85 11.50
C LEU A 343 16.99 -12.00 12.42
N PHE A 344 15.69 -12.18 12.63
CA PHE A 344 15.14 -13.18 13.52
C PHE A 344 14.42 -14.29 12.75
N ILE A 345 14.67 -15.53 13.15
CA ILE A 345 14.00 -16.72 12.67
C ILE A 345 12.87 -17.04 13.64
N HIS A 346 11.64 -16.92 13.15
CA HIS A 346 10.43 -17.32 13.84
C HIS A 346 10.00 -18.71 13.37
N THR A 347 9.61 -19.57 14.30
CA THR A 347 9.12 -20.92 13.98
C THR A 347 7.82 -21.20 14.70
N SER A 348 7.02 -22.13 14.16
CA SER A 348 5.82 -22.58 14.86
C SER A 348 6.20 -23.33 16.14
N ALA A 349 5.54 -23.03 17.26
CA ALA A 349 5.72 -23.71 18.53
C ALA A 349 5.48 -25.24 18.48
N ALA A 350 4.90 -25.77 17.38
CA ALA A 350 4.69 -27.20 17.15
C ALA A 350 5.97 -28.05 17.00
N ALA A 351 7.16 -27.45 17.06
CA ALA A 351 8.41 -28.19 17.28
C ALA A 351 8.56 -28.61 18.76
N THR A 352 7.51 -29.19 19.35
CA THR A 352 7.44 -29.49 20.80
C THR A 352 8.21 -30.72 21.26
N ASN A 353 9.00 -31.38 20.39
CA ASN A 353 9.69 -32.63 20.73
C ASN A 353 11.20 -32.61 20.45
N GLY A 354 11.86 -31.45 20.51
CA GLY A 354 13.31 -31.35 20.26
C GLY A 354 13.73 -31.71 18.82
N ALA A 355 12.76 -31.89 17.92
CA ALA A 355 12.99 -32.02 16.49
C ALA A 355 13.37 -30.64 15.94
N THR A 356 14.52 -30.56 15.29
CA THR A 356 14.99 -29.32 14.68
C THR A 356 14.09 -28.95 13.49
N ASN A 357 13.75 -27.68 13.39
CA ASN A 357 12.97 -27.16 12.25
C ASN A 357 13.92 -27.01 11.05
N GLY A 358 13.72 -27.81 10.00
CA GLY A 358 14.60 -27.83 8.83
C GLY A 358 14.66 -26.49 8.07
N ALA A 359 13.62 -25.65 8.14
CA ALA A 359 13.64 -24.31 7.55
C ALA A 359 14.55 -23.36 8.35
N ALA A 360 14.50 -23.45 9.68
CA ALA A 360 15.39 -22.68 10.55
C ALA A 360 16.85 -23.12 10.39
N GLU A 361 17.11 -24.42 10.29
CA GLU A 361 18.45 -24.94 10.01
C GLU A 361 18.99 -24.46 8.66
N ALA A 362 18.17 -24.49 7.61
CA ALA A 362 18.55 -23.98 6.29
C ALA A 362 18.91 -22.49 6.33
N LEU A 363 18.14 -21.67 7.06
CA LEU A 363 18.44 -20.25 7.25
C LEU A 363 19.76 -20.02 8.01
N ARG A 364 20.03 -20.78 9.07
CA ARG A 364 21.30 -20.69 9.81
C ARG A 364 22.48 -21.10 8.94
N ALA A 365 22.33 -22.19 8.18
CA ALA A 365 23.36 -22.64 7.25
C ALA A 365 23.64 -21.58 6.19
N ALA A 366 22.60 -21.00 5.58
CA ALA A 366 22.74 -19.92 4.59
C ALA A 366 23.43 -18.68 5.18
N ALA A 367 23.05 -18.26 6.39
CA ALA A 367 23.70 -17.15 7.08
C ALA A 367 25.19 -17.41 7.37
N SER A 368 25.56 -18.64 7.72
CA SER A 368 26.96 -19.03 7.96
C SER A 368 27.80 -19.19 6.69
N ALA A 369 27.15 -19.50 5.56
CA ALA A 369 27.79 -19.72 4.27
C ALA A 369 27.89 -18.44 3.43
N ALA A 370 27.13 -17.41 3.76
CA ALA A 370 27.22 -16.10 3.11
C ALA A 370 28.67 -15.60 3.24
N PRO A 371 29.37 -15.33 2.11
CA PRO A 371 30.65 -14.66 2.18
C PRO A 371 30.44 -13.37 2.98
N VAL A 372 31.46 -12.95 3.72
CA VAL A 372 31.53 -11.60 4.33
C VAL A 372 31.59 -10.59 3.17
N LEU A 373 30.49 -10.44 2.45
CA LEU A 373 30.21 -9.36 1.51
C LEU A 373 30.33 -8.11 2.35
N SER A 374 30.94 -7.07 1.78
CA SER A 374 31.44 -5.86 2.45
C SER A 374 30.37 -4.98 3.14
N ALA A 375 29.18 -5.52 3.41
CA ALA A 375 28.19 -5.02 4.34
C ALA A 375 28.52 -5.51 5.78
N PRO A 376 28.07 -4.81 6.83
CA PRO A 376 28.13 -5.35 8.19
C PRO A 376 27.51 -6.75 8.19
N SER A 377 28.18 -7.71 8.83
CA SER A 377 27.82 -9.12 8.85
C SER A 377 26.32 -9.28 9.10
N LEU A 378 25.62 -9.94 8.16
CA LEU A 378 24.21 -10.29 8.32
C LEU A 378 24.10 -11.28 9.47
N GLN A 379 23.75 -10.80 10.66
CA GLN A 379 23.55 -11.66 11.83
C GLN A 379 22.12 -12.19 11.81
N VAL A 380 21.98 -13.51 11.92
CA VAL A 380 20.68 -14.18 11.99
C VAL A 380 20.60 -14.93 13.31
N ARG A 381 19.52 -14.74 14.06
CA ARG A 381 19.26 -15.40 15.34
C ARG A 381 17.89 -16.03 15.40
N ASP A 382 17.72 -17.01 16.28
CA ASP A 382 16.39 -17.54 16.59
C ASP A 382 15.65 -16.55 17.50
N ALA A 383 14.37 -16.31 17.20
CA ALA A 383 13.52 -15.51 18.06
C ALA A 383 13.33 -16.20 19.43
N THR A 384 13.48 -15.45 20.52
CA THR A 384 13.31 -15.99 21.87
C THR A 384 11.85 -16.00 22.29
N GLY A 385 11.45 -17.10 22.92
CA GLY A 385 10.08 -17.32 23.42
C GLY A 385 9.16 -18.03 22.41
N ALA A 386 8.27 -18.88 22.92
CA ALA A 386 7.34 -19.67 22.11
C ALA A 386 6.14 -18.83 21.63
N ARG A 387 6.40 -17.75 20.88
CA ARG A 387 5.39 -16.79 20.39
C ARG A 387 4.70 -17.23 19.10
N GLY A 388 5.22 -18.27 18.46
CA GLY A 388 4.70 -18.81 17.20
C GLY A 388 5.16 -17.99 15.99
N LEU A 389 4.47 -18.19 14.87
CA LEU A 389 4.76 -17.50 13.62
C LEU A 389 4.06 -16.13 13.57
N PRO A 390 4.74 -15.06 13.12
CA PRO A 390 4.07 -13.79 12.84
C PRO A 390 3.06 -13.94 11.69
N PRO A 391 2.08 -13.01 11.57
CA PRO A 391 1.11 -13.00 10.48
C PRO A 391 1.77 -13.03 9.10
N GLY A 392 1.26 -13.87 8.20
CA GLY A 392 1.79 -14.05 6.85
C GLY A 392 1.70 -15.50 6.39
N ALA A 393 2.04 -15.75 5.13
CA ALA A 393 1.80 -17.02 4.44
C ALA A 393 2.22 -18.26 5.22
N ALA A 394 3.33 -18.18 5.97
CA ALA A 394 3.83 -19.24 6.83
C ALA A 394 2.75 -19.86 7.75
N ARG A 395 1.84 -19.07 8.31
CA ARG A 395 0.80 -19.59 9.23
C ARG A 395 -0.17 -20.52 8.52
N SER A 396 -0.50 -20.26 7.26
CA SER A 396 -1.37 -21.11 6.45
C SER A 396 -0.79 -22.51 6.25
N PHE A 397 0.54 -22.61 6.07
CA PHE A 397 1.23 -23.88 5.84
C PHE A 397 1.45 -24.72 7.09
N VAL A 398 1.17 -24.18 8.30
CA VAL A 398 1.18 -24.93 9.56
C VAL A 398 -0.22 -25.21 10.10
N ASP A 399 -1.28 -24.73 9.43
CA ASP A 399 -2.66 -25.01 9.83
C ASP A 399 -3.00 -26.47 9.49
N PRO A 400 -3.30 -27.33 10.47
CA PRO A 400 -3.64 -28.73 10.21
C PRO A 400 -4.95 -28.89 9.40
N LYS A 401 -5.79 -27.86 9.29
CA LYS A 401 -6.98 -27.87 8.43
C LYS A 401 -6.66 -27.56 6.96
N LEU A 402 -5.48 -27.03 6.67
CA LEU A 402 -5.02 -26.64 5.34
C LEU A 402 -3.80 -27.48 4.98
N GLN A 403 -4.02 -28.56 4.22
CA GLN A 403 -2.94 -29.47 3.85
C GLN A 403 -2.90 -29.65 2.33
N LEU A 404 -1.68 -29.65 1.78
CA LEU A 404 -1.48 -30.18 0.45
C LEU A 404 -1.74 -31.71 0.47
N PRO A 405 -2.20 -32.30 -0.65
CA PRO A 405 -2.41 -33.75 -0.70
C PRO A 405 -1.10 -34.50 -0.49
N ASN A 406 -1.15 -35.66 0.17
CA ASN A 406 -0.01 -36.57 0.36
C ASN A 406 1.22 -35.96 1.10
N SER A 407 1.05 -34.87 1.84
CA SER A 407 2.15 -34.23 2.59
C SER A 407 1.91 -34.18 4.09
N ALA A 408 2.89 -34.61 4.88
CA ALA A 408 3.01 -34.13 6.26
C ALA A 408 3.28 -32.62 6.24
N LEU A 409 2.94 -31.91 7.33
CA LEU A 409 3.20 -30.47 7.46
C LEU A 409 4.67 -30.16 7.14
N PRO A 410 4.95 -29.17 6.28
CA PRO A 410 6.32 -28.77 5.97
C PRO A 410 7.02 -28.20 7.21
N SER A 411 8.35 -28.22 7.21
CA SER A 411 9.12 -27.36 8.11
C SER A 411 8.95 -25.91 7.66
N VAL A 412 8.42 -25.05 8.54
CA VAL A 412 8.11 -23.66 8.22
C VAL A 412 8.88 -22.72 9.15
N ALA A 413 9.50 -21.69 8.59
CA ALA A 413 10.10 -20.59 9.33
C ALA A 413 9.82 -19.25 8.66
N THR A 414 9.77 -18.18 9.46
CA THR A 414 9.70 -16.80 8.98
C THR A 414 10.98 -16.06 9.35
N LEU A 415 11.63 -15.45 8.35
CA LEU A 415 12.74 -14.52 8.55
C LEU A 415 12.20 -13.09 8.59
N ALA A 416 12.52 -12.34 9.65
CA ALA A 416 12.04 -10.96 9.83
C ALA A 416 13.07 -10.05 10.51
N ASP A 417 12.90 -8.73 10.42
CA ASP A 417 13.72 -7.73 11.11
C ASP A 417 13.39 -7.55 12.60
N PHE A 418 12.28 -8.11 13.08
CA PHE A 418 11.84 -7.99 14.47
C PHE A 418 11.87 -9.32 15.23
N GLU A 419 12.14 -9.25 16.54
CA GLU A 419 11.98 -10.39 17.46
C GLU A 419 10.61 -10.41 18.16
N ASP A 420 10.17 -9.28 18.69
CA ASP A 420 8.96 -9.20 19.52
C ASP A 420 7.84 -8.42 18.83
N ALA A 421 8.10 -7.20 18.38
CA ALA A 421 7.11 -6.36 17.70
C ALA A 421 7.74 -5.65 16.50
N TYR A 422 6.92 -5.33 15.51
CA TYR A 422 7.34 -4.67 14.27
C TYR A 422 8.11 -3.38 14.54
N HIS A 423 9.20 -3.20 13.79
CA HIS A 423 9.94 -1.95 13.74
C HIS A 423 9.14 -0.84 13.02
N GLY A 424 9.61 0.40 13.14
CA GLY A 424 9.04 1.54 12.42
C GLY A 424 7.98 2.33 13.18
N GLY A 425 7.76 2.08 14.47
CA GLY A 425 7.12 3.03 15.38
C GLY A 425 5.69 3.47 15.01
N GLY A 426 4.89 2.57 14.44
CA GLY A 426 3.51 2.84 14.02
C GLY A 426 3.28 2.87 12.51
N ARG A 427 4.31 2.63 11.70
CA ARG A 427 4.19 2.63 10.23
C ARG A 427 3.33 1.50 9.67
N TYR A 428 3.32 0.33 10.31
CA TYR A 428 2.55 -0.83 9.84
C TYR A 428 1.08 -0.48 9.56
N GLY A 429 0.58 -0.83 8.37
CA GLY A 429 -0.81 -0.55 7.98
C GLY A 429 -1.14 0.93 7.75
N SER A 430 -0.12 1.81 7.69
CA SER A 430 -0.30 3.25 7.50
C SER A 430 0.22 3.74 6.15
N HIS A 431 -0.30 4.88 5.70
CA HIS A 431 0.21 5.58 4.51
C HIS A 431 1.64 6.14 4.69
N PHE A 432 2.21 6.04 5.91
CA PHE A 432 3.60 6.42 6.21
C PHE A 432 4.57 5.24 6.15
N ASP A 433 4.14 4.02 5.81
CA ASP A 433 5.04 2.91 5.50
C ASP A 433 5.66 3.11 4.11
N THR A 434 6.43 4.17 3.95
CA THR A 434 7.13 4.57 2.74
C THR A 434 8.63 4.28 2.85
N ILE A 435 9.37 4.51 1.76
CA ILE A 435 10.82 4.28 1.70
C ILE A 435 11.60 5.07 2.77
N ASP A 436 11.06 6.17 3.28
CA ASP A 436 11.69 6.99 4.32
C ASP A 436 11.86 6.24 5.65
N GLY A 437 11.10 5.17 5.86
CA GLY A 437 11.22 4.28 7.02
C GLY A 437 12.18 3.10 6.82
N LEU A 438 12.80 2.97 5.64
CA LEU A 438 13.63 1.82 5.29
C LEU A 438 15.12 2.13 5.25
N ASN A 439 15.93 1.13 5.57
CA ASN A 439 17.33 1.12 5.21
C ASN A 439 17.52 0.37 3.87
N VAL A 440 17.44 1.11 2.77
CA VAL A 440 17.51 0.56 1.40
C VAL A 440 18.79 -0.25 1.15
N SER A 441 19.91 0.14 1.78
CA SER A 441 21.18 -0.60 1.65
C SER A 441 21.13 -2.01 2.26
N LEU A 442 20.30 -2.21 3.30
CA LEU A 442 20.13 -3.49 3.98
C LEU A 442 19.10 -4.40 3.31
N VAL A 443 18.12 -3.83 2.62
CA VAL A 443 17.27 -4.57 1.69
C VAL A 443 18.15 -5.15 0.58
N CYS A 444 19.04 -4.33 0.00
CA CYS A 444 20.02 -4.78 -1.00
C CYS A 444 21.02 -5.82 -0.45
N ALA A 445 21.44 -5.73 0.82
CA ALA A 445 22.34 -6.72 1.45
C ALA A 445 21.65 -8.04 1.82
N ALA A 446 20.35 -8.03 2.10
CA ALA A 446 19.54 -9.25 2.17
C ALA A 446 19.26 -9.84 0.77
N ALA A 447 19.41 -9.01 -0.27
CA ALA A 447 19.06 -9.26 -1.66
C ALA A 447 20.27 -9.46 -2.59
N THR A 448 21.51 -9.49 -2.11
CA THR A 448 22.72 -9.42 -2.96
C THR A 448 22.73 -10.49 -4.05
N VAL A 449 22.33 -10.16 -5.29
CA VAL A 449 23.08 -9.49 -6.37
C VAL A 449 22.08 -8.67 -7.22
N ALA A 450 22.47 -7.48 -7.67
CA ALA A 450 21.63 -6.57 -8.48
C ALA A 450 21.65 -6.93 -9.97
N GLY A 451 20.48 -6.85 -10.63
CA GLY A 451 20.29 -7.15 -12.06
C GLY A 451 20.88 -6.11 -13.04
N PRO A 452 21.23 -6.50 -14.29
CA PRO A 452 22.06 -5.70 -15.20
C PRO A 452 21.34 -4.78 -16.23
N GLY A 453 20.00 -4.71 -16.25
CA GLY A 453 19.24 -4.01 -17.29
C GLY A 453 18.95 -2.50 -17.11
N ILE A 454 19.16 -1.91 -15.93
CA ILE A 454 18.99 -0.46 -15.68
C ILE A 454 20.05 0.11 -14.73
N GLU A 455 20.64 1.26 -15.09
CA GLU A 455 21.63 1.97 -14.28
C GLU A 455 21.17 3.41 -13.99
N ARG A 456 21.42 3.90 -12.77
CA ARG A 456 21.14 5.29 -12.40
C ARG A 456 22.28 6.19 -12.83
N ASP A 457 22.01 7.11 -13.75
CA ASP A 457 22.97 8.12 -14.19
C ASP A 457 23.27 9.10 -13.05
N PRO A 458 24.51 9.12 -12.51
CA PRO A 458 24.87 9.96 -11.36
C PRO A 458 24.83 11.46 -11.67
N SER A 459 24.92 11.84 -12.96
CA SER A 459 24.97 13.23 -13.40
C SER A 459 23.58 13.85 -13.60
N THR A 460 22.58 13.02 -13.94
CA THR A 460 21.21 13.48 -14.21
C THR A 460 20.20 13.01 -13.16
N GLY A 461 20.58 12.05 -12.31
CA GLY A 461 19.73 11.46 -11.28
C GLY A 461 18.61 10.56 -11.82
N ARG A 462 18.60 10.29 -13.13
CA ARG A 462 17.59 9.48 -13.82
C ARG A 462 18.09 8.07 -14.07
N TRP A 463 17.16 7.13 -14.16
CA TRP A 463 17.44 5.74 -14.53
C TRP A 463 17.49 5.61 -16.05
N ARG A 464 18.47 4.86 -16.56
CA ARG A 464 18.66 4.56 -17.98
C ARG A 464 18.67 3.04 -18.18
N VAL A 465 18.03 2.59 -19.25
CA VAL A 465 18.08 1.21 -19.74
C VAL A 465 19.47 0.91 -20.31
N THR A 466 20.13 -0.12 -19.76
CA THR A 466 21.47 -0.58 -20.17
C THR A 466 21.41 -1.77 -21.12
N ASP A 467 20.37 -2.62 -21.01
CA ASP A 467 20.09 -3.71 -21.96
C ASP A 467 18.58 -3.80 -22.24
N PRO A 468 18.11 -3.53 -23.48
CA PRO A 468 16.71 -3.58 -23.86
C PRO A 468 16.16 -4.98 -24.13
N ASP A 469 17.00 -6.02 -24.17
CA ASP A 469 16.59 -7.42 -24.38
C ASP A 469 16.28 -8.15 -23.06
N GLU A 470 16.50 -7.49 -21.92
CA GLU A 470 16.11 -7.95 -20.59
C GLU A 470 14.69 -7.46 -20.19
N PRO A 471 13.93 -8.21 -19.37
CA PRO A 471 12.56 -7.82 -19.02
C PRO A 471 12.51 -6.53 -18.18
N LEU A 472 12.07 -5.44 -18.82
CA LEU A 472 11.84 -4.12 -18.23
C LEU A 472 10.39 -3.98 -17.73
N TRP A 473 10.18 -3.68 -16.45
CA TRP A 473 8.84 -3.50 -15.87
C TRP A 473 8.55 -2.03 -15.60
N THR A 474 7.41 -1.53 -16.09
CA THR A 474 6.78 -0.25 -15.72
C THR A 474 5.27 -0.46 -15.59
N GLU A 475 4.61 0.25 -14.68
CA GLU A 475 3.20 0.06 -14.33
C GLU A 475 2.24 0.87 -15.22
N SER A 476 0.99 0.39 -15.35
CA SER A 476 -0.05 0.92 -16.25
C SER A 476 -1.00 1.93 -15.59
N ASN A 477 -1.57 2.82 -16.41
CA ASN A 477 -2.54 3.88 -16.08
C ASN A 477 -3.95 3.35 -15.73
N TRP A 478 -4.64 3.96 -14.76
CA TRP A 478 -6.00 3.62 -14.31
C TRP A 478 -7.06 4.68 -14.74
N PRO A 479 -8.37 4.33 -14.87
CA PRO A 479 -9.41 5.19 -15.46
C PRO A 479 -10.00 6.28 -14.52
N ASN A 480 -10.48 7.38 -15.13
CA ASN A 480 -10.81 8.70 -14.55
C ASN A 480 -12.19 8.86 -13.84
N GLU A 481 -12.60 8.01 -12.90
CA GLU A 481 -13.93 8.17 -12.24
C GLU A 481 -13.92 8.32 -10.71
N MET A 482 -12.83 8.84 -10.13
CA MET A 482 -12.79 9.30 -8.74
C MET A 482 -12.53 10.82 -8.70
N TYR A 483 -13.42 11.60 -8.04
CA TYR A 483 -13.30 13.06 -7.95
C TYR A 483 -13.78 13.59 -6.59
N ALA A 484 -13.18 14.69 -6.13
CA ALA A 484 -13.65 15.50 -5.00
C ALA A 484 -13.71 16.98 -5.42
N PHE A 485 -14.58 17.82 -4.84
CA PHE A 485 -14.67 19.26 -5.14
C PHE A 485 -14.67 20.11 -3.85
N LEU A 486 -13.93 21.22 -3.86
CA LEU A 486 -13.81 22.31 -2.88
C LEU A 486 -14.44 23.58 -3.45
N TYR A 487 -15.29 24.31 -2.72
CA TYR A 487 -15.90 25.55 -3.22
C TYR A 487 -15.38 26.77 -2.43
N PRO A 488 -14.42 27.56 -2.95
CA PRO A 488 -13.96 28.78 -2.29
C PRO A 488 -15.04 29.86 -2.31
N HIS A 489 -15.17 30.61 -1.22
CA HIS A 489 -16.05 31.78 -1.16
C HIS A 489 -15.27 33.04 -1.56
N GLY A 490 -15.69 33.69 -2.66
CA GLY A 490 -15.16 34.97 -3.13
C GLY A 490 -14.29 34.86 -4.38
N ALA A 491 -14.56 35.71 -5.37
CA ALA A 491 -13.69 35.87 -6.53
C ALA A 491 -12.33 36.44 -6.10
N PRO A 492 -11.20 36.00 -6.70
CA PRO A 492 -9.91 36.64 -6.48
C PRO A 492 -10.02 38.13 -6.80
N SER A 493 -9.44 38.97 -5.95
CA SER A 493 -9.47 40.42 -6.18
C SER A 493 -8.75 40.72 -7.50
N THR A 494 -9.21 41.73 -8.24
CA THR A 494 -8.60 42.19 -9.50
C THR A 494 -7.09 42.48 -9.36
N VAL A 495 -6.64 42.75 -8.13
CA VAL A 495 -5.25 43.00 -7.77
C VAL A 495 -4.40 41.72 -7.81
N GLU A 496 -4.92 40.59 -7.33
CA GLU A 496 -4.20 39.29 -7.33
C GLU A 496 -4.07 38.73 -8.75
N GLY A 497 -5.12 38.88 -9.57
CA GLY A 497 -5.07 38.53 -10.99
C GLY A 497 -4.06 39.36 -11.79
N LEU A 498 -3.98 40.66 -11.51
CA LEU A 498 -2.98 41.55 -12.13
C LEU A 498 -1.55 41.25 -11.65
N ALA A 499 -1.37 40.88 -10.37
CA ALA A 499 -0.07 40.49 -9.84
C ALA A 499 0.46 39.21 -10.49
N LEU A 500 -0.38 38.19 -10.65
CA LEU A 500 -0.01 36.93 -11.32
C LEU A 500 0.31 37.12 -12.81
N LEU A 501 -0.47 37.96 -13.51
CA LEU A 501 -0.17 38.35 -14.90
C LEU A 501 1.17 39.10 -15.01
N GLY A 502 1.46 40.00 -14.06
CA GLY A 502 2.72 40.74 -14.00
C GLY A 502 3.94 39.82 -13.79
N VAL A 503 3.84 38.85 -12.87
CA VAL A 503 4.90 37.86 -12.61
C VAL A 503 5.11 36.96 -13.83
N GLY A 504 4.04 36.51 -14.48
CA GLY A 504 4.12 35.72 -15.70
C GLY A 504 4.80 36.46 -16.87
N ALA A 505 4.45 37.73 -17.08
CA ALA A 505 5.07 38.56 -18.12
C ALA A 505 6.56 38.82 -17.86
N LEU A 506 6.94 39.06 -16.61
CA LEU A 506 8.35 39.23 -16.22
C LEU A 506 9.17 37.96 -16.44
N GLY A 507 8.61 36.79 -16.09
CA GLY A 507 9.24 35.49 -16.33
C GLY A 507 9.51 35.25 -17.82
N ALA A 508 8.50 35.50 -18.67
CA ALA A 508 8.64 35.34 -20.12
C ALA A 508 9.71 36.28 -20.72
N LEU A 509 9.77 37.53 -20.25
CA LEU A 509 10.78 38.50 -20.70
C LEU A 509 12.20 38.06 -20.32
N LEU A 510 12.40 37.60 -19.08
CA LEU A 510 13.70 37.12 -18.60
C LEU A 510 14.17 35.89 -19.39
N THR A 511 13.27 34.94 -19.67
CA THR A 511 13.59 33.77 -20.51
C THR A 511 13.94 34.18 -21.93
N TYR A 512 13.21 35.14 -22.52
CA TYR A 512 13.51 35.65 -23.86
C TYR A 512 14.90 36.29 -23.93
N VAL A 513 15.23 37.16 -22.96
CA VAL A 513 16.54 37.83 -22.88
C VAL A 513 17.67 36.81 -22.68
N ALA A 514 17.51 35.87 -21.75
CA ALA A 514 18.52 34.83 -21.50
C ALA A 514 18.78 33.98 -22.75
N THR A 515 17.72 33.60 -23.48
CA THR A 515 17.84 32.83 -24.72
C THR A 515 18.55 33.65 -25.82
N HIS A 516 18.27 34.95 -25.91
CA HIS A 516 18.88 35.82 -26.91
C HIS A 516 20.36 36.09 -26.62
N VAL A 517 20.72 36.28 -25.35
CA VAL A 517 22.11 36.44 -24.88
C VAL A 517 22.90 35.15 -25.13
N SER A 518 22.33 34.00 -24.78
CA SER A 518 22.95 32.69 -25.03
C SER A 518 23.21 32.46 -26.53
N ARG A 519 22.23 32.75 -27.39
CA ARG A 519 22.40 32.67 -28.86
C ARG A 519 23.46 33.64 -29.39
N TYR A 520 23.57 34.84 -28.83
CA TYR A 520 24.58 35.81 -29.21
C TYR A 520 25.99 35.37 -28.80
N GLN A 521 26.16 34.88 -27.58
CA GLN A 521 27.42 34.32 -27.09
C GLN A 521 27.86 33.10 -27.90
N TYR A 522 26.94 32.19 -28.22
CA TYR A 522 27.21 31.02 -29.06
C TYR A 522 27.68 31.42 -30.47
N LYS A 523 27.00 32.37 -31.12
CA LYS A 523 27.41 32.88 -32.44
C LYS A 523 28.80 33.54 -32.43
N ASN A 524 29.14 34.24 -31.35
CA ASN A 524 30.45 34.88 -31.22
C ASN A 524 31.57 33.89 -30.90
N ALA A 525 31.28 32.83 -30.15
CA ALA A 525 32.22 31.74 -29.90
C ALA A 525 32.51 30.95 -31.19
N TYR A 526 31.48 30.67 -32.00
CA TYR A 526 31.63 29.96 -33.27
C TYR A 526 32.43 30.73 -34.33
N LYS A 527 32.41 32.07 -34.30
CA LYS A 527 33.23 32.91 -35.20
C LYS A 527 34.72 33.00 -34.80
N ARG A 528 35.11 32.47 -33.64
CA ARG A 528 36.49 32.45 -33.14
C ARG A 528 37.17 31.08 -33.28
N LEU A 529 36.44 30.07 -33.74
CA LEU A 529 36.95 28.81 -34.29
C LEU A 529 37.05 28.96 -35.81
#